data_AF-A0AAW4YPT3-F1
#
_entry.id   AF-A0AAW4YPT3-F1
#
_cell.length_a   1.000
_cell.length_b   1.000
_cell.length_c   1.000
_cell.angle_alpha   90.00
_cell.angle_beta   90.00
_cell.angle_gamma   90.00
#
_symmetry.space_group_name_H-M   'P 1'
#
loop_
_entity.id
_entity.type
_entity.pdbx_description
1 polymer ?
#
loop_
_entity_poly.entity_id
_entity_poly.type
_entity_poly.pdbx_seq_one_letter_code
_entity_poly.pdbx_strand_id
1 'polypeptide(L)'
;MSNFDKISTYHGTAELDADNLVKGNVDATLGGGELGQGFYLGTALHVAKAWAMQRHNSESVVEFSFDDDEFWSFDIESLTEIQAIEHRSIIRERGLTRTYKFSKDIVWGPIVGGPNVYADQHKWESSRGEGFLNGDKVLRRIR
;
A
#
# COMPACT_ATOMS: atom_id res chain seq x y z
N MET A 1 18.03 -12.74 21.83
CA MET A 1 17.24 -12.98 20.60
C MET A 1 15.96 -12.19 20.79
N SER A 2 15.86 -10.97 20.28
CA SER A 2 14.55 -10.31 20.21
C SER A 2 13.74 -11.07 19.18
N ASN A 3 12.50 -11.43 19.52
CA ASN A 3 11.48 -11.72 18.52
C ASN A 3 11.28 -10.40 17.78
N PHE A 4 11.93 -10.23 16.64
CA PHE A 4 11.61 -9.13 15.74
C PHE A 4 10.28 -9.49 15.07
N ASP A 5 9.25 -8.69 15.32
CA ASP A 5 7.94 -8.91 14.71
C ASP A 5 8.04 -8.49 13.25
N LYS A 6 7.83 -9.45 12.34
CA LYS A 6 7.73 -9.16 10.91
C LYS A 6 6.38 -8.52 10.64
N ILE A 7 6.37 -7.42 9.90
CA ILE A 7 5.16 -6.88 9.29
C ILE A 7 4.91 -7.63 7.98
N SER A 8 3.65 -7.99 7.73
CA SER A 8 3.20 -8.55 6.45
C SER A 8 2.06 -7.73 5.89
N THR A 9 2.24 -7.23 4.67
CA THR A 9 1.25 -6.41 3.96
C THR A 9 1.10 -6.89 2.53
N TYR A 10 -0.01 -6.55 1.87
CA TYR A 10 -0.46 -7.26 0.69
C TYR A 10 -0.88 -6.31 -0.43
N HIS A 11 -0.50 -6.63 -1.66
CA HIS A 11 -0.93 -5.94 -2.87
C HIS A 11 -1.68 -6.89 -3.79
N GLY A 12 -2.97 -6.65 -4.02
CA GLY A 12 -3.74 -7.38 -5.02
C GLY A 12 -3.59 -6.75 -6.40
N THR A 13 -3.28 -7.55 -7.42
CA THR A 13 -3.01 -7.03 -8.77
C THR A 13 -3.25 -8.09 -9.86
N ALA A 14 -2.94 -7.78 -11.12
CA ALA A 14 -2.91 -8.75 -12.22
C ALA A 14 -1.70 -9.70 -12.11
N GLU A 15 -1.79 -10.88 -12.72
CA GLU A 15 -0.76 -11.92 -12.63
C GLU A 15 0.62 -11.45 -13.13
N LEU A 16 0.66 -10.78 -14.29
CA LEU A 16 1.90 -10.24 -14.85
C LEU A 16 2.54 -9.16 -13.95
N ASP A 17 1.72 -8.34 -13.30
CA ASP A 17 2.20 -7.31 -12.38
C ASP A 17 2.73 -7.94 -11.09
N ALA A 18 2.10 -9.01 -10.59
CA ALA A 18 2.58 -9.76 -9.43
C ALA A 18 4.00 -10.31 -9.65
N ASP A 19 4.27 -10.88 -10.83
CA ASP A 19 5.61 -11.37 -11.21
C ASP A 19 6.65 -10.25 -11.24
N ASN A 20 6.27 -9.05 -11.68
CA ASN A 20 7.16 -7.89 -11.69
C ASN A 20 7.43 -7.38 -10.27
N LEU A 21 6.39 -7.33 -9.44
CA LEU A 21 6.51 -6.88 -8.05
C LEU A 21 7.40 -7.82 -7.23
N VAL A 22 7.31 -9.14 -7.41
CA VAL A 22 8.20 -10.10 -6.73
C VAL A 22 9.68 -9.81 -7.03
N LYS A 23 9.99 -9.32 -8.23
CA LYS A 23 11.35 -8.96 -8.66
C LYS A 23 11.82 -7.60 -8.12
N GLY A 24 11.02 -6.90 -7.32
CA GLY A 24 11.37 -5.58 -6.79
C GLY A 24 11.23 -4.45 -7.84
N ASN A 25 10.19 -4.52 -8.67
CA ASN A 25 9.85 -3.47 -9.63
C ASN A 25 8.59 -2.69 -9.19
N VAL A 26 8.55 -2.23 -7.94
CA VAL A 26 7.54 -1.28 -7.45
C VAL A 26 7.83 0.09 -8.05
N ASP A 27 6.77 0.75 -8.52
CA ASP A 27 6.79 2.15 -8.95
C ASP A 27 5.65 2.89 -8.24
N ALA A 28 6.01 3.78 -7.32
CA ALA A 28 5.07 4.56 -6.52
C ALA A 28 4.46 5.74 -7.30
N THR A 29 4.86 5.97 -8.55
CA THR A 29 4.38 7.05 -9.41
C THR A 29 3.24 6.62 -10.36
N LEU A 30 3.13 5.33 -10.69
CA LEU A 30 2.08 4.82 -11.60
C LEU A 30 0.69 4.75 -10.94
N GLY A 31 0.66 4.56 -9.62
CA GLY A 31 -0.54 4.33 -8.84
C GLY A 31 -1.35 5.59 -8.50
N GLY A 32 -2.60 5.38 -8.11
CA GLY A 32 -3.48 6.40 -7.58
C GLY A 32 -4.68 5.74 -6.91
N GLY A 33 -4.87 6.01 -5.62
CA GLY A 33 -5.93 5.46 -4.79
C GLY A 33 -6.78 6.54 -4.15
N GLU A 34 -7.52 6.16 -3.12
CA GLU A 34 -8.35 7.07 -2.32
C GLU A 34 -7.56 8.21 -1.67
N LEU A 35 -6.27 7.99 -1.38
CA LEU A 35 -5.39 8.94 -0.71
C LEU A 35 -4.34 9.52 -1.69
N GLY A 36 -4.62 9.50 -3.00
CA GLY A 36 -3.73 10.10 -4.01
C GLY A 36 -2.67 9.14 -4.55
N GLN A 37 -1.58 9.71 -5.08
CA GLN A 37 -0.49 8.97 -5.73
C GLN A 37 0.33 8.18 -4.70
N GLY A 38 0.76 6.99 -5.07
CA GLY A 38 1.56 6.09 -4.24
C GLY A 38 1.34 4.62 -4.58
N PHE A 39 2.15 3.76 -3.99
CA PHE A 39 1.99 2.31 -4.01
C PHE A 39 1.29 1.84 -2.72
N TYR A 40 0.20 1.09 -2.87
CA TYR A 40 -0.69 0.75 -1.77
C TYR A 40 -0.54 -0.70 -1.34
N LEU A 41 -0.35 -0.91 -0.04
CA LEU A 41 -0.31 -2.22 0.60
C LEU A 41 -1.40 -2.29 1.67
N GLY A 42 -2.24 -3.32 1.65
CA GLY A 42 -3.25 -3.57 2.69
C GLY A 42 -2.71 -4.48 3.79
N THR A 43 -3.24 -4.35 5.01
CA THR A 43 -2.86 -5.22 6.14
C THR A 43 -3.59 -6.57 6.14
N ALA A 44 -4.63 -6.72 5.32
CA ALA A 44 -5.47 -7.92 5.27
C ALA A 44 -5.43 -8.62 3.90
N LEU A 45 -4.93 -9.87 3.88
CA LEU A 45 -4.80 -10.68 2.64
C LEU A 45 -6.13 -10.84 1.90
N HIS A 46 -7.23 -11.12 2.61
CA HIS A 46 -8.53 -11.33 1.98
C HIS A 46 -9.04 -10.07 1.27
N VAL A 47 -8.69 -8.88 1.77
CA VAL A 47 -9.03 -7.60 1.14
C VAL A 47 -8.21 -7.40 -0.13
N ALA A 48 -6.92 -7.71 -0.09
CA ALA A 48 -6.08 -7.69 -1.29
C ALA A 48 -6.58 -8.68 -2.36
N LYS A 49 -7.02 -9.88 -1.98
CA LYS A 49 -7.64 -10.86 -2.91
C LYS A 49 -8.94 -10.33 -3.52
N ALA A 50 -9.82 -9.75 -2.69
CA ALA A 50 -11.04 -9.13 -3.18
C ALA A 50 -10.75 -7.97 -4.15
N TRP A 51 -9.73 -7.15 -3.86
CA TRP A 51 -9.29 -6.07 -4.73
C TRP A 51 -8.75 -6.59 -6.07
N ALA A 52 -7.87 -7.59 -6.06
CA ALA A 52 -7.36 -8.23 -7.27
C ALA A 52 -8.50 -8.75 -8.15
N MET A 53 -9.49 -9.40 -7.55
CA MET A 53 -10.63 -9.95 -8.26
C MET A 53 -11.49 -8.84 -8.87
N GLN A 54 -11.85 -7.83 -8.09
CA GLN A 54 -12.71 -6.73 -8.55
C GLN A 54 -12.05 -5.85 -9.60
N ARG A 55 -10.73 -5.58 -9.47
CA ARG A 55 -10.04 -4.58 -10.30
C ARG A 55 -9.33 -5.18 -11.51
N HIS A 56 -8.88 -6.43 -11.40
CA HIS A 56 -8.04 -7.10 -12.39
C HIS A 56 -8.61 -8.45 -12.87
N ASN A 57 -9.74 -8.92 -12.30
CA ASN A 57 -10.27 -10.27 -12.55
C ASN A 57 -9.19 -11.35 -12.31
N SER A 58 -8.43 -11.19 -11.23
CA SER A 58 -7.30 -12.04 -10.84
C SER A 58 -7.37 -12.37 -9.34
N GLU A 59 -6.76 -13.48 -8.93
CA GLU A 59 -6.55 -13.82 -7.51
C GLU A 59 -5.13 -13.52 -7.03
N SER A 60 -4.27 -12.99 -7.90
CA SER A 60 -2.86 -12.72 -7.61
C SER A 60 -2.69 -11.67 -6.53
N VAL A 61 -2.03 -12.06 -5.44
CA VAL A 61 -1.61 -11.15 -4.37
C VAL A 61 -0.13 -11.32 -4.10
N VAL A 62 0.58 -10.20 -3.93
CA VAL A 62 1.97 -10.19 -3.48
C VAL A 62 2.00 -9.77 -2.01
N GLU A 63 2.57 -10.60 -1.16
CA GLU A 63 2.93 -10.23 0.21
C GLU A 63 4.30 -9.56 0.22
N PHE A 64 4.39 -8.43 0.92
CA PHE A 64 5.60 -7.72 1.29
C PHE A 64 5.82 -7.93 2.78
N SER A 65 6.95 -8.54 3.14
CA SER A 65 7.31 -8.84 4.53
C SER A 65 8.69 -8.26 4.89
N PHE A 66 8.75 -7.55 6.00
CA PHE A 66 9.94 -6.83 6.47
C PHE A 66 9.92 -6.69 8.00
N ASP A 67 11.07 -6.33 8.59
CA ASP A 67 11.17 -6.07 10.03
C ASP A 67 10.41 -4.80 10.42
N ASP A 68 9.72 -4.83 11.55
CA ASP A 68 9.00 -3.69 12.11
C ASP A 68 9.91 -2.49 12.40
N ASP A 69 11.13 -2.72 12.90
CA ASP A 69 12.14 -1.68 13.13
C ASP A 69 12.44 -0.86 11.86
N GLU A 70 12.47 -1.52 10.69
CA GLU A 70 12.67 -0.82 9.42
C GLU A 70 11.46 0.06 9.08
N PHE A 71 10.24 -0.43 9.34
CA PHE A 71 8.99 0.31 9.10
C PHE A 71 8.90 1.57 9.98
N TRP A 72 9.21 1.46 11.27
CA TRP A 72 9.15 2.59 12.20
C TRP A 72 10.25 3.64 11.96
N SER A 73 11.23 3.35 11.09
CA SER A 73 12.27 4.31 10.70
C SER A 73 11.82 5.35 9.66
N PHE A 74 10.63 5.21 9.09
CA PHE A 74 10.08 6.10 8.06
C PHE A 74 9.31 7.30 8.64
N ASP A 75 9.18 8.38 7.86
CA ASP A 75 8.25 9.47 8.20
C ASP A 75 6.81 9.04 7.85
N ILE A 76 6.04 8.69 8.87
CA ILE A 76 4.69 8.13 8.74
C ILE A 76 3.65 9.19 9.15
N GLU A 77 2.71 9.46 8.25
CA GLU A 77 1.46 10.16 8.59
C GLU A 77 0.37 9.13 8.88
N SER A 78 -0.18 9.16 10.10
CA SER A 78 -1.29 8.27 10.50
C SER A 78 -2.61 9.02 10.45
N LEU A 79 -3.58 8.47 9.72
CA LEU A 79 -4.90 9.04 9.55
C LEU A 79 -5.96 8.21 10.28
N THR A 80 -6.81 8.89 11.04
CA THR A 80 -8.09 8.33 11.50
C THR A 80 -9.04 8.12 10.32
N GLU A 81 -10.09 7.34 10.51
CA GLU A 81 -11.14 7.14 9.49
C GLU A 81 -11.76 8.46 9.01
N ILE A 82 -12.03 9.40 9.93
CA ILE A 82 -12.59 10.71 9.60
C ILE A 82 -11.63 11.49 8.70
N GLN A 83 -10.35 11.54 9.05
CA GLN A 83 -9.33 12.24 8.25
C GLN A 83 -9.14 11.58 6.88
N ALA A 84 -9.11 10.24 6.82
CA ALA A 84 -9.00 9.51 5.55
C ALA A 84 -10.19 9.78 4.62
N ILE A 85 -11.42 9.81 5.17
CA ILE A 85 -12.63 10.18 4.42
C ILE A 85 -12.55 11.62 3.91
N GLU A 86 -12.13 12.56 4.75
CA GLU A 86 -12.00 13.98 4.38
C GLU A 86 -10.96 14.16 3.27
N HIS A 87 -9.77 13.60 3.43
CA HIS A 87 -8.72 13.64 2.41
C HIS A 87 -9.19 13.01 1.10
N ARG A 88 -9.81 11.83 1.14
CA ARG A 88 -10.38 11.19 -0.05
C ARG A 88 -11.38 12.09 -0.75
N SER A 89 -12.28 12.72 0.00
CA SER A 89 -13.29 13.63 -0.55
C SER A 89 -12.63 14.79 -1.30
N ILE A 90 -11.67 15.46 -0.66
CA ILE A 90 -10.96 16.61 -1.25
C ILE A 90 -10.15 16.18 -2.49
N ILE A 91 -9.39 15.09 -2.40
CA ILE A 91 -8.56 14.58 -3.50
C ILE A 91 -9.43 14.23 -4.70
N ARG A 92 -10.57 13.56 -4.46
CA ARG A 92 -11.51 13.17 -5.52
C ARG A 92 -12.19 14.37 -6.14
N GLU A 93 -12.71 15.30 -5.33
CA GLU A 93 -13.39 16.51 -5.80
C GLU A 93 -12.45 17.36 -6.67
N ARG A 94 -11.16 17.42 -6.33
CA ARG A 94 -10.14 18.16 -7.08
C ARG A 94 -9.50 17.37 -8.22
N GLY A 95 -9.86 16.11 -8.42
CA GLY A 95 -9.28 15.26 -9.47
C GLY A 95 -7.80 14.94 -9.30
N LEU A 96 -7.30 14.88 -8.06
CA LEU A 96 -5.87 14.74 -7.74
C LEU A 96 -5.44 13.31 -7.38
N THR A 97 -6.25 12.29 -7.71
CA THR A 97 -6.00 10.89 -7.31
C THR A 97 -4.67 10.32 -7.78
N ARG A 98 -4.09 10.88 -8.85
CA ARG A 98 -2.79 10.45 -9.42
C ARG A 98 -1.64 11.43 -9.20
N THR A 99 -1.88 12.55 -8.53
CA THR A 99 -0.88 13.62 -8.39
C THR A 99 -0.71 14.12 -6.96
N TYR A 100 -1.70 13.91 -6.10
CA TYR A 100 -1.62 14.32 -4.70
C TYR A 100 -0.67 13.42 -3.92
N LYS A 101 0.26 14.03 -3.19
CA LYS A 101 1.12 13.40 -2.19
C LYS A 101 1.01 14.15 -0.87
N PHE A 102 1.17 13.43 0.23
CA PHE A 102 1.22 14.01 1.58
C PHE A 102 2.61 14.57 1.92
N SER A 103 3.61 14.34 1.06
CA SER A 103 5.03 14.63 1.30
C SER A 103 5.59 13.83 2.48
N LYS A 104 5.21 12.55 2.52
CA LYS A 104 5.58 11.58 3.56
C LYS A 104 6.23 10.36 2.95
N ASP A 105 6.91 9.55 3.76
CA ASP A 105 7.38 8.25 3.28
C ASP A 105 6.19 7.30 3.15
N ILE A 106 5.36 7.25 4.19
CA ILE A 106 4.19 6.37 4.31
C ILE A 106 3.00 7.18 4.82
N VAL A 107 1.83 6.93 4.25
CA VAL A 107 0.55 7.33 4.83
C VAL A 107 -0.18 6.08 5.26
N TRP A 108 -0.39 5.93 6.57
CA TRP A 108 -1.11 4.81 7.16
C TRP A 108 -2.49 5.25 7.59
N GLY A 109 -3.52 4.57 7.10
CA GLY A 109 -4.88 4.76 7.59
C GLY A 109 -5.81 3.64 7.13
N PRO A 110 -7.11 3.74 7.43
CA PRO A 110 -8.08 2.77 6.95
C PRO A 110 -8.31 2.89 5.43
N ILE A 111 -8.73 1.79 4.82
CA ILE A 111 -9.27 1.79 3.46
C ILE A 111 -10.65 2.45 3.49
N VAL A 112 -10.85 3.48 2.68
CA VAL A 112 -12.08 4.30 2.70
C VAL A 112 -12.76 4.37 1.34
N GLY A 113 -14.10 4.32 1.37
CA GLY A 113 -14.94 4.49 0.18
C GLY A 113 -15.23 3.23 -0.64
N GLY A 114 -14.92 2.05 -0.08
CA GLY A 114 -15.43 0.74 -0.52
C GLY A 114 -16.57 0.22 0.39
N PRO A 115 -17.08 -1.01 0.19
CA PRO A 115 -17.97 -1.66 1.15
C PRO A 115 -17.30 -1.75 2.53
N ASN A 116 -18.09 -1.75 3.61
CA ASN A 116 -17.63 -1.73 5.01
C ASN A 116 -16.70 -2.92 5.35
N VAL A 117 -15.43 -2.82 4.98
CA VAL A 117 -14.36 -3.73 5.33
C VAL A 117 -13.37 -2.91 6.13
N TYR A 118 -13.37 -3.12 7.44
CA TYR A 118 -12.41 -2.50 8.34
C TYR A 118 -11.04 -3.14 8.13
N ALA A 119 -10.22 -2.52 7.30
CA ALA A 119 -8.84 -2.90 7.09
C ALA A 119 -7.99 -1.65 6.86
N ASP A 120 -6.76 -1.72 7.35
CA ASP A 120 -5.77 -0.66 7.18
C ASP A 120 -4.96 -0.85 5.92
N GLN A 121 -4.35 0.24 5.49
CA GLN A 121 -3.45 0.32 4.36
C GLN A 121 -2.24 1.21 4.67
N HIS A 122 -1.15 0.91 3.99
CA HIS A 122 0.04 1.74 3.90
C HIS A 122 0.18 2.21 2.45
N LYS A 123 0.08 3.51 2.25
CA LYS A 123 0.42 4.15 0.98
C LYS A 123 1.85 4.65 1.03
N TRP A 124 2.72 4.02 0.25
CA TRP A 124 4.13 4.38 0.09
C TRP A 124 4.25 5.38 -1.08
N GLU A 125 4.74 6.59 -0.83
CA GLU A 125 4.73 7.65 -1.86
C GLU A 125 6.08 8.34 -2.10
N SER A 126 7.07 8.13 -1.21
CA SER A 126 8.42 8.69 -1.37
C SER A 126 9.36 7.75 -2.15
N SER A 127 10.43 8.33 -2.69
CA SER A 127 11.52 7.57 -3.32
C SER A 127 12.26 6.67 -2.33
N ARG A 128 12.33 7.07 -1.05
CA ARG A 128 12.93 6.26 0.02
C ARG A 128 12.07 5.02 0.28
N GLY A 129 10.75 5.20 0.36
CA GLY A 129 9.79 4.12 0.52
C GLY A 129 9.81 3.15 -0.66
N GLU A 130 9.78 3.66 -1.89
CA GLU A 130 9.91 2.84 -3.11
C GLU A 130 11.23 2.05 -3.13
N GLY A 131 12.36 2.71 -2.83
CA GLY A 131 13.66 2.07 -2.76
C GLY A 131 13.72 0.96 -1.70
N PHE A 132 13.04 1.15 -0.56
CA PHE A 132 12.92 0.11 0.46
C PHE A 132 12.07 -1.07 -0.01
N LEU A 133 10.89 -0.82 -0.58
CA LEU A 133 10.00 -1.85 -1.12
C LEU A 133 10.66 -2.69 -2.21
N ASN A 134 11.61 -2.13 -2.95
CA ASN A 134 12.41 -2.81 -3.98
C ASN A 134 13.72 -3.42 -3.45
N GLY A 135 14.15 -3.07 -2.24
CA GLY A 135 15.41 -3.51 -1.65
C GLY A 135 15.37 -4.93 -1.07
N ASP A 136 16.54 -5.42 -0.65
CA ASP A 136 16.73 -6.79 -0.15
C ASP A 136 16.19 -7.01 1.28
N LYS A 137 15.86 -5.93 1.99
CA LYS A 137 15.24 -5.98 3.32
C LYS A 137 13.76 -6.37 3.28
N VAL A 138 13.16 -6.43 2.09
CA VAL A 138 11.75 -6.74 1.88
C VAL A 138 11.63 -8.06 1.12
N LEU A 139 11.06 -9.07 1.78
CA LEU A 139 10.70 -10.33 1.13
C LEU A 139 9.38 -10.13 0.38
N ARG A 140 9.37 -10.50 -0.91
CA ARG A 140 8.22 -10.37 -1.80
C ARG A 140 7.83 -11.75 -2.33
N ARG A 141 6.57 -12.16 -2.18
CA ARG A 141 6.11 -13.50 -2.59
C ARG A 141 4.62 -13.54 -2.94
N ILE A 142 4.24 -14.38 -3.89
CA ILE A 142 2.84 -14.59 -4.28
C ILE A 142 2.07 -15.38 -3.19
N ARG A 143 0.77 -15.10 -3.04
CA ARG A 143 -0.17 -15.67 -2.05
C ARG A 143 -1.52 -16.09 -2.62
#